data_AF-A0A2E0BRF5-F1
#
_entry.id   AF-A0A2E0BRF5-F1
#
_cell.length_a   1.000
_cell.length_b   1.000
_cell.length_c   1.000
_cell.angle_alpha   90.00
_cell.angle_beta   90.00
_cell.angle_gamma   90.00
#
_symmetry.space_group_name_H-M   'P 1'
#
loop_
_entity.id
_entity.type
_entity.pdbx_description
1 polymer ?
#
loop_
_entity_poly.entity_id
_entity_poly.type
_entity_poly.pdbx_seq_one_letter_code
_entity_poly.pdbx_strand_id
1 'polypeptide(L)'
;MPKGKKTCEKCGHECGPRAYMCPECQHPFMFAPKSKEKRTTRLVRKFDWRELQKGDRIKATGGPYSVVDGEYIPMGCRGKFTVIGTDKNGIIAYGVKEGGFCHIWMGEDDIDPLTRIHRTKHRLAKIQPKKVKAA
;
A
#
# COMPACT_ATOMS: atom_id res chain seq x y z
N MET A 1 17.75 18.41 6.39
CA MET A 1 16.70 19.40 6.08
C MET A 1 16.06 19.87 7.38
N PRO A 2 16.37 21.10 7.85
CA PRO A 2 15.74 21.65 9.04
C PRO A 2 14.22 21.75 8.83
N LYS A 3 13.46 21.35 9.84
CA LYS A 3 11.98 21.24 9.78
C LYS A 3 11.39 22.59 9.37
N GLY A 4 10.71 22.63 8.22
CA GLY A 4 9.85 23.76 7.85
C GLY A 4 10.41 24.76 6.84
N LYS A 5 11.56 24.53 6.20
CA LYS A 5 12.04 25.35 5.07
C LYS A 5 12.15 24.52 3.79
N LYS A 6 11.99 25.15 2.63
CA LYS A 6 12.24 24.55 1.32
C LYS A 6 13.20 25.40 0.52
N THR A 7 14.13 24.77 -0.17
CA THR A 7 15.14 25.46 -0.98
C THR A 7 14.62 25.61 -2.40
N CYS A 8 14.77 26.80 -3.00
CA CYS A 8 14.44 27.00 -4.40
C CYS A 8 15.44 26.25 -5.29
N GLU A 9 14.92 25.46 -6.24
CA GLU A 9 15.75 24.67 -7.17
C GLU A 9 16.55 25.55 -8.15
N LYS A 10 16.09 26.79 -8.39
CA LYS A 10 16.70 27.70 -9.36
C LYS A 10 17.74 28.65 -8.75
N CYS A 11 17.50 29.16 -7.54
CA CYS A 11 18.39 30.15 -6.92
C CYS A 11 18.95 29.73 -5.56
N GLY A 12 18.60 28.55 -5.03
CA GLY A 12 19.11 28.09 -3.73
C GLY A 12 18.54 28.82 -2.51
N HIS A 13 17.64 29.79 -2.70
CA HIS A 13 17.08 30.57 -1.60
C HIS A 13 16.15 29.73 -0.71
N GLU A 14 16.31 29.85 0.61
CA GLU A 14 15.47 29.18 1.60
C GLU A 14 14.11 29.87 1.73
N CYS A 15 13.06 29.24 1.23
CA CYS A 15 11.69 29.72 1.34
C CYS A 15 10.93 29.04 2.48
N GLY A 16 9.90 29.73 2.98
CA GLY A 16 8.94 29.14 3.90
C GLY A 16 8.19 27.94 3.29
N PRO A 17 7.64 27.04 4.12
CA PRO A 17 7.10 25.76 3.65
C PRO A 17 5.78 25.94 2.88
N ARG A 18 5.09 27.07 3.07
CA ARG A 18 3.83 27.42 2.40
C ARG A 18 3.99 28.39 1.22
N ALA A 19 5.22 28.86 0.91
CA ALA A 19 5.42 29.79 -0.21
C ALA A 19 5.05 29.10 -1.54
N TYR A 20 4.29 29.73 -2.43
CA TYR A 20 3.99 29.12 -3.74
C TYR A 20 5.03 29.51 -4.81
N MET A 21 5.69 30.64 -4.62
CA MET A 21 6.75 31.16 -5.47
C MET A 21 7.98 31.51 -4.63
N CYS A 22 9.16 31.45 -5.22
CA CYS A 22 10.36 31.98 -4.61
C CYS A 22 10.30 33.53 -4.58
N PRO A 23 10.57 34.20 -3.45
CA PRO A 23 10.52 35.65 -3.38
C PRO A 23 11.61 36.34 -4.22
N GLU A 24 12.75 35.67 -4.46
CA GLU A 24 13.86 36.25 -5.24
C GLU A 24 13.71 36.03 -6.74
N CYS A 25 13.53 34.77 -7.17
CA CYS A 25 13.54 34.43 -8.60
C CYS A 25 12.14 34.22 -9.20
N GLN A 26 11.08 34.40 -8.39
CA GLN A 26 9.68 34.16 -8.75
C GLN A 26 9.39 32.76 -9.31
N HIS A 27 10.32 31.82 -9.17
CA HIS A 27 10.15 30.47 -9.67
C HIS A 27 9.04 29.76 -8.87
N PRO A 28 8.02 29.19 -9.55
CA PRO A 28 6.95 28.48 -8.87
C PRO A 28 7.46 27.17 -8.29
N PHE A 29 7.06 26.88 -7.05
CA PHE A 29 7.33 25.58 -6.46
C PHE A 29 6.32 24.55 -6.97
N MET A 30 6.79 23.58 -7.75
CA MET A 30 5.98 22.49 -8.29
C MET A 30 5.62 21.50 -7.18
N PHE A 31 4.42 21.62 -6.63
CA PHE A 31 3.87 20.59 -5.75
C PHE A 31 3.24 19.49 -6.61
N ALA A 32 3.82 18.31 -6.63
CA ALA A 32 3.20 17.17 -7.29
C ALA A 32 1.76 16.97 -6.74
N PRO A 33 0.72 17.08 -7.59
CA PRO A 33 -0.66 16.97 -7.14
C PRO A 33 -0.89 15.58 -6.56
N LYS A 34 -1.01 15.49 -5.22
CA LYS A 34 -1.36 14.24 -4.56
C LYS A 34 -2.74 13.79 -5.04
N SER A 35 -2.84 12.57 -5.57
CA SER A 35 -4.09 11.98 -6.04
C SER A 35 -5.20 12.04 -4.97
N LYS A 36 -6.45 12.22 -5.39
CA LYS A 36 -7.63 12.28 -4.50
C LYS A 36 -7.66 11.10 -3.52
N GLU A 37 -7.30 9.90 -3.99
CA GLU A 37 -7.27 8.68 -3.19
C GLU A 37 -6.27 8.74 -2.02
N LYS A 38 -5.06 9.30 -2.21
CA LYS A 38 -4.07 9.49 -1.13
C LYS A 38 -4.51 10.55 -0.11
N ARG A 39 -5.30 11.53 -0.53
CA ARG A 39 -5.83 12.55 0.37
C ARG A 39 -6.92 11.96 1.26
N THR A 40 -7.81 11.16 0.68
CA THR A 40 -9.03 10.67 1.35
C THR A 40 -8.87 9.33 2.06
N THR A 41 -7.85 8.50 1.77
CA THR A 41 -7.73 7.16 2.39
C THR A 41 -6.62 7.07 3.43
N ARG A 42 -6.88 6.33 4.52
CA ARG A 42 -5.92 5.92 5.55
C ARG A 42 -5.61 4.44 5.35
N LEU A 43 -4.33 4.09 5.38
CA LEU A 43 -3.89 2.69 5.45
C LEU A 43 -3.66 2.33 6.93
N VAL A 44 -4.42 1.36 7.42
CA VAL A 44 -4.29 0.79 8.76
C VAL A 44 -3.53 -0.53 8.63
N ARG A 45 -2.35 -0.63 9.25
CA ARG A 45 -1.48 -1.82 9.19
C ARG A 45 -1.64 -2.76 10.39
N LYS A 46 -2.07 -2.23 11.54
CA LYS A 46 -2.35 -3.01 12.75
C LYS A 46 -3.84 -3.30 12.79
N PHE A 47 -4.22 -4.52 12.41
CA PHE A 47 -5.57 -5.05 12.54
C PHE A 47 -5.49 -6.58 12.44
N ASP A 48 -6.46 -7.26 13.03
CA ASP A 48 -6.58 -8.70 12.92
C ASP A 48 -7.29 -9.06 11.61
N TRP A 49 -6.61 -9.85 10.79
CA TRP A 49 -7.11 -10.21 9.47
C TRP A 49 -8.33 -11.13 9.52
N ARG A 50 -8.52 -11.86 10.63
CA ARG A 50 -9.68 -12.73 10.86
C ARG A 50 -10.98 -11.96 11.07
N GLU A 51 -10.89 -10.71 11.52
CA GLU A 51 -12.04 -9.82 11.74
C GLU A 51 -12.45 -9.05 10.48
N LEU A 52 -11.80 -9.31 9.34
CA LEU A 52 -12.18 -8.69 8.07
C LEU A 52 -13.58 -9.15 7.64
N GLN A 53 -14.41 -8.18 7.27
CA GLN A 53 -15.77 -8.45 6.81
C GLN A 53 -15.86 -8.35 5.28
N LYS A 54 -16.87 -9.01 4.71
CA LYS A 54 -17.20 -8.92 3.28
C LYS A 54 -17.41 -7.45 2.89
N GLY A 55 -16.68 -7.00 1.87
CA GLY A 55 -16.70 -5.62 1.37
C GLY A 55 -15.54 -4.74 1.87
N ASP A 56 -14.77 -5.17 2.86
CA ASP A 56 -13.57 -4.45 3.30
C ASP A 56 -12.53 -4.36 2.18
N ARG A 57 -11.87 -3.20 2.05
CA ARG A 57 -10.78 -3.00 1.09
C ARG A 57 -9.43 -3.19 1.77
N ILE A 58 -8.62 -4.08 1.23
CA ILE A 58 -7.28 -4.37 1.72
C ILE A 58 -6.24 -4.17 0.61
N LYS A 59 -5.03 -3.80 1.00
CA LYS A 59 -3.85 -3.83 0.16
C LYS A 59 -2.94 -4.95 0.66
N ALA A 60 -2.67 -5.92 -0.19
CA ALA A 60 -1.72 -7.00 0.09
C ALA A 60 -0.40 -6.74 -0.64
N THR A 61 0.68 -7.01 0.08
CA THR A 61 2.07 -6.91 -0.40
C THR A 61 2.88 -8.10 0.12
N GLY A 62 3.90 -8.53 -0.62
CA GLY A 62 4.63 -9.77 -0.30
C GLY A 62 3.83 -11.01 -0.69
N GLY A 63 3.98 -12.09 0.07
CA GLY A 63 3.29 -13.35 -0.13
C GLY A 63 4.20 -14.50 -0.57
N PRO A 64 3.60 -15.62 -1.00
CA PRO A 64 4.33 -16.80 -1.43
C PRO A 64 5.34 -16.50 -2.54
N TYR A 65 6.46 -17.21 -2.50
CA TYR A 65 7.50 -17.13 -3.51
C TYR A 65 8.03 -18.52 -3.81
N SER A 66 8.57 -18.69 -5.01
CA SER A 66 9.37 -19.86 -5.38
C SER A 66 10.82 -19.42 -5.56
N VAL A 67 11.75 -20.31 -5.26
CA VAL A 67 13.18 -20.09 -5.53
C VAL A 67 13.57 -21.03 -6.67
N VAL A 68 13.93 -20.43 -7.81
CA VAL A 68 14.42 -21.16 -8.99
C VAL A 68 15.76 -20.55 -9.34
N ASP A 69 16.81 -21.37 -9.39
CA ASP A 69 18.19 -20.95 -9.71
C ASP A 69 18.73 -19.79 -8.86
N GLY A 70 18.28 -19.69 -7.61
CA GLY A 70 18.66 -18.63 -6.67
C GLY A 70 17.87 -17.33 -6.83
N GLU A 71 16.94 -17.25 -7.78
CA GLU A 71 16.05 -16.10 -7.97
C GLU A 71 14.73 -16.26 -7.22
N TYR A 72 14.25 -15.15 -6.64
CA TYR A 72 12.99 -15.10 -5.91
C TYR A 72 11.84 -14.73 -6.84
N ILE A 73 11.05 -15.73 -7.24
CA ILE A 73 9.89 -15.55 -8.11
C ILE A 73 8.63 -15.35 -7.25
N PRO A 74 7.98 -14.18 -7.30
CA PRO A 74 6.79 -13.93 -6.51
C PRO A 74 5.56 -14.66 -7.07
N MET A 75 5.00 -15.56 -6.27
CA MET A 75 3.80 -16.34 -6.60
C MET A 75 2.55 -15.79 -5.91
N GLY A 76 2.71 -14.89 -4.94
CA GLY A 76 1.64 -14.26 -4.18
C GLY A 76 0.92 -13.12 -4.91
N CYS A 77 -0.35 -12.94 -4.58
CA CYS A 77 -1.18 -11.88 -5.14
C CYS A 77 -0.80 -10.50 -4.55
N ARG A 78 -0.41 -9.56 -5.41
CA ARG A 78 -0.01 -8.21 -5.02
C ARG A 78 -1.02 -7.20 -5.53
N GLY A 79 -1.47 -6.27 -4.69
CA GLY A 79 -2.39 -5.22 -5.13
C GLY A 79 -3.46 -4.84 -4.12
N LYS A 80 -4.56 -4.30 -4.64
CA LYS A 80 -5.74 -3.91 -3.88
C LYS A 80 -6.85 -4.92 -4.12
N PHE A 81 -7.43 -5.40 -3.04
CA PHE A 81 -8.47 -6.42 -3.06
C PHE A 81 -9.66 -6.01 -2.20
N THR A 82 -10.84 -6.48 -2.58
CA THR A 82 -12.06 -6.42 -1.79
C THR A 82 -12.26 -7.79 -1.14
N VAL A 83 -12.41 -7.82 0.18
CA VAL A 83 -12.61 -9.05 0.94
C VAL A 83 -13.99 -9.63 0.62
N ILE A 84 -14.04 -10.92 0.34
CA ILE A 84 -15.28 -11.68 0.16
C ILE A 84 -15.56 -12.52 1.40
N GLY A 85 -14.51 -13.11 1.97
CA GLY A 85 -14.57 -13.92 3.18
C GLY A 85 -13.18 -14.23 3.72
N THR A 86 -13.14 -14.90 4.86
CA THR A 86 -11.91 -15.35 5.52
C THR A 86 -11.98 -16.86 5.74
N ASP A 87 -10.84 -17.51 5.56
CA ASP A 87 -10.64 -18.94 5.80
C ASP A 87 -9.69 -19.16 6.97
N LYS A 88 -9.47 -20.43 7.34
CA LYS A 88 -8.49 -20.81 8.37
C LYS A 88 -7.08 -20.34 8.04
N ASN A 89 -6.71 -20.35 6.76
CA ASN A 89 -5.34 -20.12 6.28
C ASN A 89 -5.15 -18.81 5.51
N GLY A 90 -6.20 -17.99 5.35
CA GLY A 90 -6.11 -16.83 4.48
C GLY A 90 -7.41 -16.07 4.30
N ILE A 91 -7.40 -15.22 3.27
CA ILE A 91 -8.51 -14.33 2.92
C ILE A 91 -8.88 -14.57 1.47
N ILE A 92 -10.17 -14.82 1.22
CA ILE A 92 -10.73 -14.84 -0.13
C ILE A 92 -11.03 -13.40 -0.51
N ALA A 93 -10.37 -12.89 -1.54
CA ALA A 93 -10.52 -11.52 -1.95
C ALA A 93 -10.62 -11.40 -3.48
N TYR A 94 -11.23 -10.32 -3.95
CA TYR A 94 -11.42 -10.03 -5.36
C TYR A 94 -10.61 -8.80 -5.77
N GLY A 95 -9.85 -8.92 -6.85
CA GLY A 95 -8.98 -7.88 -7.37
C GLY A 95 -9.77 -6.69 -7.92
N VAL A 96 -9.49 -5.48 -7.40
CA VAL A 96 -10.24 -4.26 -7.78
C VAL A 96 -9.94 -3.81 -9.22
N LYS A 97 -8.73 -4.06 -9.72
CA LYS A 97 -8.29 -3.63 -11.06
C LYS A 97 -8.40 -4.72 -12.13
N GLU A 98 -7.98 -5.94 -11.80
CA GLU A 98 -7.81 -7.03 -12.76
C GLU A 98 -8.94 -8.07 -12.70
N GLY A 99 -9.91 -7.91 -11.79
CA GLY A 99 -11.15 -8.68 -11.81
C GLY A 99 -11.04 -10.17 -11.48
N GLY A 100 -9.99 -10.60 -10.78
CA GLY A 100 -9.78 -12.01 -10.40
C GLY A 100 -10.10 -12.31 -8.93
N PHE A 101 -10.58 -13.53 -8.66
CA PHE A 101 -10.59 -14.09 -7.31
C PHE A 101 -9.18 -14.54 -6.94
N CYS A 102 -8.74 -14.16 -5.74
CA CYS A 102 -7.43 -14.48 -5.21
C CYS A 102 -7.55 -14.94 -3.77
N HIS A 103 -6.74 -15.94 -3.41
CA HIS A 103 -6.58 -16.37 -2.04
C HIS A 103 -5.28 -15.77 -1.48
N ILE A 104 -5.43 -14.90 -0.47
CA ILE A 104 -4.31 -14.23 0.18
C ILE A 104 -3.89 -15.05 1.39
N TRP A 105 -2.75 -15.73 1.29
CA TRP A 105 -2.21 -16.56 2.36
C TRP A 105 -1.83 -15.73 3.60
N MET A 106 -2.35 -16.12 4.76
CA MET A 106 -2.08 -15.53 6.07
C MET A 106 -1.78 -16.58 7.15
N GLY A 107 -1.70 -17.85 6.75
CA GLY A 107 -1.35 -18.97 7.62
C GLY A 107 0.13 -18.99 8.01
N GLU A 108 0.54 -20.10 8.60
CA GLU A 108 1.93 -20.37 8.96
C GLU A 108 2.80 -20.51 7.71
N ASP A 109 4.11 -20.35 7.93
CA ASP A 109 5.11 -20.51 6.87
C ASP A 109 5.23 -22.00 6.52
N ASP A 110 4.86 -22.34 5.29
CA ASP A 110 4.78 -23.72 4.79
C ASP A 110 5.55 -23.84 3.48
N ILE A 111 6.14 -25.00 3.22
CA ILE A 111 6.83 -25.29 1.97
C ILE A 111 6.12 -26.47 1.32
N ASP A 112 5.51 -26.21 0.18
CA ASP A 112 4.80 -27.23 -0.55
C ASP A 112 5.81 -28.15 -1.26
N PRO A 113 5.86 -29.46 -0.93
CA PRO A 113 6.90 -30.37 -1.42
C PRO A 113 6.81 -30.63 -2.92
N LEU A 114 5.63 -30.46 -3.52
CA LEU A 114 5.39 -30.69 -4.94
C LEU A 114 5.77 -29.45 -5.76
N THR A 115 5.30 -28.28 -5.35
CA THR A 115 5.46 -27.03 -6.10
C THR A 115 6.71 -26.23 -5.71
N ARG A 116 7.37 -26.61 -4.61
CA ARG A 116 8.50 -25.88 -3.98
C ARG A 116 8.18 -24.41 -3.68
N ILE A 117 6.90 -24.10 -3.54
CA ILE A 117 6.45 -22.76 -3.20
C ILE A 117 6.58 -22.59 -1.69
N HIS A 118 7.34 -21.58 -1.29
CA HIS A 118 7.39 -21.08 0.07
C HIS A 118 6.16 -20.22 0.32
N ARG A 119 5.17 -20.77 1.00
CA ARG A 119 3.97 -20.05 1.43
C ARG A 119 4.31 -19.22 2.65
N THR A 120 4.51 -17.93 2.45
CA THR A 120 4.73 -16.96 3.53
C THR A 120 3.54 -16.01 3.65
N LYS A 121 3.28 -15.53 4.86
CA LYS A 121 2.16 -14.61 5.12
C LYS A 121 2.31 -13.30 4.35
N HIS A 122 1.21 -12.82 3.80
CA HIS A 122 1.19 -11.50 3.17
C HIS A 122 1.26 -10.37 4.21
N ARG A 123 1.83 -9.24 3.81
CA ARG A 123 1.75 -7.98 4.56
C ARG A 123 0.51 -7.22 4.11
N LEU A 124 -0.44 -7.04 5.04
CA LEU A 124 -1.72 -6.39 4.77
C LEU A 124 -1.78 -4.95 5.27
N ALA A 125 -2.58 -4.15 4.59
CA ALA A 125 -3.02 -2.85 5.06
C ALA A 125 -4.50 -2.64 4.71
N LYS A 126 -5.35 -2.39 5.70
CA LYS A 126 -6.76 -2.05 5.50
C LYS A 126 -6.86 -0.62 4.98
N ILE A 127 -7.61 -0.43 3.90
CA ILE A 127 -7.85 0.88 3.28
C ILE A 127 -9.18 1.39 3.82
N GLN A 128 -9.14 2.45 4.63
CA GLN A 128 -10.33 3.11 5.15
C GLN A 128 -10.42 4.54 4.64
N PRO A 129 -11.62 5.09 4.43
CA PRO A 129 -11.77 6.53 4.23
C PRO A 129 -11.34 7.26 5.50
N LYS A 130 -10.55 8.33 5.36
CA LYS A 130 -10.29 9.28 6.44
C LYS A 130 -11.62 9.94 6.76
N LYS A 131 -12.05 9.85 8.02
CA LYS A 131 -13.14 10.67 8.53
C LYS A 131 -12.75 12.12 8.29
N VAL A 132 -13.42 12.78 7.35
CA VAL A 132 -13.36 14.24 7.24
C VAL A 132 -14.04 14.73 8.51
N LYS A 133 -13.31 15.42 9.41
CA LYS A 133 -13.98 16.14 10.48
C LYS A 133 -14.91 17.13 9.78
N ALA A 134 -16.22 16.97 9.97
CA ALA A 134 -17.17 18.00 9.59
C ALA A 134 -16.69 19.30 10.26
N ALA A 135 -16.52 20.34 9.45
CA ALA A 135 -16.09 21.66 9.89
C ALA A 135 -17.19 22.32 10.72
#